data_AF-A0A973IY53-F1
#
_entry.id   AF-A0A973IY53-F1
#
_cell.length_a   1.000
_cell.length_b   1.000
_cell.length_c   1.000
_cell.angle_alpha   90.00
_cell.angle_beta   90.00
_cell.angle_gamma   90.00
#
_symmetry.space_group_name_H-M   'P 1'
#
loop_
_entity.id
_entity.type
_entity.pdbx_description
1 polymer ?
#
loop_
_entity_poly.entity_id
_entity_poly.type
_entity_poly.pdbx_seq_one_letter_code
_entity_poly.pdbx_strand_id
1 'polypeptide(L)'
;MAKSIGIDTEVTKHKLSGTEASFEDGKQKMNIDITNFNFTYSYDLKSQSSFFDGTALPPQKDIESKAIDVVKSVGRYPDELARGKTNIIYLVYNPLRDDLAVTQNASEANMVEVDFYRPDVSEIPDTIPFVSQNYFNSQNYVVLAYNSSGYKVVRAQIKHYDRSAEQVGVYPLKSGDTAWEELVSGTAFVVSKPATTTNIVIKKMFLGYLDVDTYTDYIQPVYIFLGSDNFVAYVPAIDASYSE
;
A
#
# COMPACT_ATOMS: atom_id res chain seq x y z
N MET A 1 13.75 9.67 -12.36
CA MET A 1 12.66 8.76 -11.98
C MET A 1 12.35 7.75 -13.10
N ALA A 2 11.74 8.14 -14.23
CA ALA A 2 11.41 7.19 -15.32
C ALA A 2 12.61 6.37 -15.84
N LYS A 3 13.77 7.02 -16.05
CA LYS A 3 15.00 6.33 -16.48
C LYS A 3 15.49 5.26 -15.51
N SER A 4 15.32 5.44 -14.20
CA SER A 4 15.84 4.48 -13.21
C SER A 4 15.00 3.21 -13.11
N ILE A 5 13.75 3.23 -13.57
CA ILE A 5 12.90 2.04 -13.66
C ILE A 5 12.86 1.40 -15.07
N GLY A 6 13.71 1.89 -15.99
CA GLY A 6 13.93 1.27 -17.31
C GLY A 6 13.21 1.93 -18.48
N ILE A 7 12.59 3.12 -18.31
CA ILE A 7 12.03 3.88 -19.43
C ILE A 7 13.14 4.67 -20.12
N ASP A 8 13.34 4.43 -21.41
CA ASP A 8 14.25 5.24 -22.23
C ASP A 8 13.63 6.62 -22.48
N THR A 9 14.06 7.62 -21.73
CA THR A 9 13.56 9.00 -21.83
C THR A 9 14.11 9.77 -23.05
N GLU A 10 15.08 9.21 -23.77
CA GLU A 10 15.55 9.80 -25.03
C GLU A 10 14.53 9.55 -26.14
N VAL A 11 13.92 8.36 -26.15
CA VAL A 11 12.87 7.93 -27.08
C VAL A 11 11.47 8.27 -26.56
N THR A 12 11.15 7.86 -25.33
CA THR A 12 9.84 8.03 -24.72
C THR A 12 9.77 9.36 -23.99
N LYS A 13 9.21 10.37 -24.67
CA LYS A 13 8.95 11.69 -24.06
C LYS A 13 7.72 11.63 -23.17
N HIS A 14 7.73 12.42 -22.11
CA HIS A 14 6.57 12.55 -21.23
C HIS A 14 5.47 13.35 -21.90
N LYS A 15 4.22 13.06 -21.51
CA LYS A 15 3.06 13.91 -21.73
C LYS A 15 2.69 14.54 -20.40
N LEU A 16 2.41 15.84 -20.39
CA LEU A 16 1.99 16.57 -19.19
C LEU A 16 0.49 16.83 -19.25
N SER A 17 -0.22 16.50 -18.17
CA SER A 17 -1.64 16.80 -17.98
C SER A 17 -1.86 17.34 -16.57
N GLY A 18 -2.01 18.66 -16.45
CA GLY A 18 -2.05 19.32 -15.13
C GLY A 18 -0.73 19.13 -14.39
N THR A 19 -0.77 18.47 -13.23
CA THR A 19 0.40 18.11 -12.42
C THR A 19 0.94 16.71 -12.72
N GLU A 20 0.30 15.93 -13.59
CA GLU A 20 0.74 14.57 -13.89
C GLU A 20 1.62 14.52 -15.15
N ALA A 21 2.84 14.03 -14.99
CA ALA A 21 3.73 13.65 -16.08
C ALA A 21 3.62 12.14 -16.35
N SER A 22 3.19 11.77 -17.55
CA SER A 22 3.02 10.38 -17.98
C SER A 22 4.07 9.97 -19.01
N PHE A 23 4.68 8.81 -18.80
CA PHE A 23 5.57 8.13 -19.75
C PHE A 23 4.92 6.81 -20.15
N GLU A 24 4.84 6.52 -21.44
CA GLU A 24 4.23 5.28 -21.95
C GLU A 24 4.89 4.87 -23.27
N ASP A 25 5.40 3.64 -23.34
CA ASP A 25 6.10 3.10 -24.52
C ASP A 25 5.44 1.83 -25.10
N GLY A 26 4.20 1.57 -24.68
CA GLY A 26 3.42 0.39 -25.07
C GLY A 26 3.74 -0.88 -24.27
N LYS A 27 4.86 -0.94 -23.55
CA LYS A 27 5.19 -2.06 -22.62
C LYS A 27 5.13 -1.64 -21.17
N GLN A 28 5.45 -0.40 -20.89
CA GLN A 28 5.48 0.14 -19.54
C GLN A 28 4.86 1.53 -19.52
N LYS A 29 4.28 1.85 -18.38
CA LYS A 29 3.64 3.12 -18.09
C LYS A 29 4.10 3.61 -16.74
N MET A 30 4.44 4.89 -16.66
CA MET A 30 4.74 5.57 -15.42
C MET A 30 4.02 6.91 -15.37
N ASN A 31 3.27 7.15 -14.30
CA ASN A 31 2.68 8.44 -14.01
C ASN A 31 3.36 9.02 -12.76
N ILE A 32 3.68 10.31 -12.80
CA ILE A 32 4.35 11.02 -11.72
C ILE A 32 3.59 12.32 -11.47
N ASP A 33 3.15 12.57 -10.25
CA ASP A 33 2.72 13.90 -9.83
C ASP A 33 3.96 14.76 -9.60
N ILE A 34 4.13 15.82 -10.38
CA ILE A 34 5.34 16.67 -10.34
C ILE A 34 5.40 17.57 -9.09
N THR A 35 4.34 17.66 -8.30
CA THR A 35 4.28 18.52 -7.11
C THR A 35 4.82 17.82 -5.86
N ASN A 36 4.60 16.50 -5.75
CA ASN A 36 4.95 15.70 -4.57
C ASN A 36 5.76 14.43 -4.93
N PHE A 37 5.97 14.18 -6.23
CA PHE A 37 6.71 13.04 -6.78
C PHE A 37 6.12 11.67 -6.40
N ASN A 38 4.85 11.62 -5.98
CA ASN A 38 4.11 10.36 -5.93
C ASN A 38 3.98 9.81 -7.34
N PHE A 39 4.03 8.49 -7.45
CA PHE A 39 4.06 7.85 -8.75
C PHE A 39 3.32 6.52 -8.75
N THR A 40 2.92 6.13 -9.94
CA THR A 40 2.52 4.77 -10.27
C THR A 40 3.36 4.28 -11.44
N TYR A 41 3.68 2.99 -11.44
CA TYR A 41 4.38 2.32 -12.51
C TYR A 41 3.74 0.95 -12.76
N SER A 42 3.65 0.58 -14.03
CA SER A 42 3.18 -0.74 -14.48
C SER A 42 3.95 -1.21 -15.71
N TYR A 43 4.24 -2.50 -15.77
CA TYR A 43 4.83 -3.19 -16.91
C TYR A 43 3.91 -4.31 -17.38
N ASP A 44 3.67 -4.41 -18.68
CA ASP A 44 2.87 -5.46 -19.31
C ASP A 44 3.68 -6.76 -19.48
N LEU A 45 3.48 -7.70 -18.56
CA LEU A 45 4.07 -9.03 -18.61
C LEU A 45 3.35 -10.00 -19.56
N LYS A 46 2.13 -9.70 -20.03
CA LYS A 46 1.34 -10.64 -20.85
C LYS A 46 2.06 -11.01 -22.14
N SER A 47 2.84 -10.09 -22.68
CA SER A 47 3.62 -10.32 -23.89
C SER A 47 4.87 -11.20 -23.67
N GLN A 48 5.10 -11.73 -22.46
CA GLN A 48 6.33 -12.45 -22.07
C GLN A 48 6.01 -13.74 -21.32
N SER A 49 5.24 -14.66 -21.93
CA SER A 49 4.81 -15.91 -21.28
C SER A 49 5.95 -16.81 -20.78
N SER A 50 7.13 -16.78 -21.42
CA SER A 50 8.33 -17.52 -21.01
C SER A 50 9.12 -16.84 -19.89
N PHE A 51 8.68 -15.68 -19.39
CA PHE A 51 9.39 -14.95 -18.34
C PHE A 51 9.53 -15.80 -17.08
N PHE A 52 8.54 -16.62 -16.74
CA PHE A 52 8.50 -17.38 -15.49
C PHE A 52 9.19 -18.76 -15.58
N ASP A 53 9.86 -19.06 -16.67
CA ASP A 53 10.57 -20.32 -16.83
C ASP A 53 11.75 -20.42 -15.84
N GLY A 54 11.74 -21.48 -15.03
CA GLY A 54 12.77 -21.71 -14.00
C GLY A 54 12.73 -20.69 -12.86
N THR A 55 11.53 -20.18 -12.50
CA THR A 55 11.37 -19.24 -11.39
C THR A 55 11.80 -19.87 -10.07
N ALA A 56 12.68 -19.17 -9.36
CA ALA A 56 13.03 -19.45 -7.98
C ALA A 56 13.07 -18.12 -7.21
N LEU A 57 12.23 -18.01 -6.18
CA LEU A 57 12.26 -16.83 -5.31
C LEU A 57 13.53 -16.86 -4.43
N PRO A 58 14.22 -15.73 -4.28
CA PRO A 58 15.33 -15.63 -3.34
C PRO A 58 14.80 -15.58 -1.89
N PRO A 59 15.69 -15.67 -0.89
CA PRO A 59 15.32 -15.49 0.51
C PRO A 59 14.60 -14.15 0.76
N GLN A 60 13.71 -14.12 1.75
CA GLN A 60 12.88 -12.96 2.08
C GLN A 60 13.68 -11.65 2.22
N LYS A 61 14.82 -11.68 2.91
CA LYS A 61 15.67 -10.51 3.11
C LYS A 61 16.20 -9.91 1.79
N ASP A 62 16.45 -10.76 0.79
CA ASP A 62 16.91 -10.31 -0.53
C ASP A 62 15.75 -9.71 -1.33
N ILE A 63 14.53 -10.23 -1.16
CA ILE A 63 13.31 -9.65 -1.72
C ILE A 63 13.08 -8.24 -1.16
N GLU A 64 13.13 -8.10 0.16
CA GLU A 64 12.99 -6.79 0.85
C GLU A 64 14.05 -5.80 0.38
N SER A 65 15.32 -6.22 0.36
CA SER A 65 16.44 -5.36 -0.06
C SER A 65 16.27 -4.90 -1.52
N LYS A 66 15.88 -5.80 -2.43
CA LYS A 66 15.62 -5.46 -3.84
C LYS A 66 14.46 -4.48 -3.99
N ALA A 67 13.37 -4.68 -3.24
CA ALA A 67 12.24 -3.76 -3.27
C ALA A 67 12.64 -2.36 -2.76
N ILE A 68 13.41 -2.29 -1.67
CA ILE A 68 13.96 -1.03 -1.14
C ILE A 68 14.85 -0.36 -2.19
N ASP A 69 15.73 -1.10 -2.87
CA ASP A 69 16.61 -0.56 -3.90
C ASP A 69 15.82 0.01 -5.08
N VAL A 70 14.72 -0.63 -5.49
CA VAL A 70 13.81 -0.09 -6.51
C VAL A 70 13.26 1.27 -6.08
N VAL A 71 12.68 1.36 -4.88
CA VAL A 71 12.07 2.61 -4.38
C VAL A 71 13.14 3.71 -4.17
N LYS A 72 14.34 3.35 -3.71
CA LYS A 72 15.49 4.27 -3.63
C LYS A 72 15.95 4.75 -5.00
N SER A 73 16.01 3.88 -6.01
CA SER A 73 16.47 4.22 -7.36
C SER A 73 15.57 5.25 -8.04
N VAL A 74 14.28 5.26 -7.72
CA VAL A 74 13.33 6.29 -8.19
C VAL A 74 13.29 7.52 -7.29
N GLY A 75 14.03 7.53 -6.18
CA GLY A 75 14.15 8.67 -5.26
C GLY A 75 12.95 8.86 -4.35
N ARG A 76 12.19 7.79 -4.06
CA ARG A 76 10.94 7.86 -3.27
C ARG A 76 10.90 6.92 -2.07
N TYR A 77 12.04 6.76 -1.41
CA TYR A 77 12.16 6.01 -0.15
C TYR A 77 12.41 6.97 1.04
N PRO A 78 11.39 7.71 1.50
CA PRO A 78 11.53 8.68 2.59
C PRO A 78 11.89 7.98 3.91
N ASP A 79 12.54 8.72 4.80
CA ASP A 79 12.98 8.24 6.12
C ASP A 79 11.83 7.69 6.98
N GLU A 80 10.61 8.20 6.80
CA GLU A 80 9.45 7.66 7.50
C GLU A 80 9.15 6.22 7.07
N LEU A 81 9.05 5.94 5.77
CA LEU A 81 8.87 4.57 5.28
C LEU A 81 10.06 3.67 5.63
N ALA A 82 11.28 4.21 5.68
CA ALA A 82 12.48 3.47 6.06
C ALA A 82 12.48 3.00 7.53
N ARG A 83 11.77 3.70 8.42
CA ARG A 83 11.59 3.32 9.83
C ARG A 83 10.37 2.43 10.05
N GLY A 84 9.49 2.33 9.06
CA GLY A 84 8.28 1.53 9.13
C GLY A 84 8.52 0.04 8.94
N LYS A 85 7.42 -0.71 8.92
CA LYS A 85 7.43 -2.15 8.66
C LYS A 85 7.25 -2.43 7.17
N THR A 86 7.77 -3.56 6.73
CA THR A 86 7.49 -4.14 5.41
C THR A 86 6.62 -5.39 5.56
N ASN A 87 5.79 -5.66 4.54
CA ASN A 87 5.05 -6.92 4.44
C ASN A 87 5.32 -7.54 3.07
N ILE A 88 5.54 -8.86 3.02
CA ILE A 88 5.72 -9.58 1.77
C ILE A 88 4.49 -10.43 1.51
N ILE A 89 3.91 -10.23 0.33
CA ILE A 89 2.75 -10.96 -0.15
C ILE A 89 3.21 -11.79 -1.35
N TYR A 90 3.10 -13.11 -1.20
CA TYR A 90 3.45 -14.06 -2.24
C TYR A 90 2.32 -14.20 -3.25
N LEU A 91 2.65 -14.10 -4.53
CA LEU A 91 1.70 -14.05 -5.63
C LEU A 91 2.01 -15.12 -6.67
N VAL A 92 0.96 -15.76 -7.19
CA VAL A 92 0.99 -16.67 -8.32
C VAL A 92 0.32 -15.99 -9.49
N TYR A 93 1.11 -15.67 -10.52
CA TYR A 93 0.60 -15.13 -11.78
C TYR A 93 0.56 -16.21 -12.85
N ASN A 94 -0.59 -16.34 -13.52
CA ASN A 94 -0.78 -17.22 -14.66
C ASN A 94 -0.89 -16.39 -15.96
N PRO A 95 0.16 -16.35 -16.80
CA PRO A 95 0.16 -15.53 -18.02
C PRO A 95 -0.85 -16.01 -19.07
N LEU A 96 -1.29 -17.27 -19.04
CA LEU A 96 -2.26 -17.80 -20.01
C LEU A 96 -3.69 -17.34 -19.70
N ARG A 97 -4.00 -17.08 -18.43
CA ARG A 97 -5.32 -16.64 -17.96
C ARG A 97 -5.37 -15.17 -17.56
N ASP A 98 -4.21 -14.52 -17.50
CA ASP A 98 -4.04 -13.20 -16.93
C ASP A 98 -4.62 -13.09 -15.51
N ASP A 99 -4.30 -14.09 -14.70
CA ASP A 99 -4.84 -14.26 -13.35
C ASP A 99 -3.71 -14.12 -12.32
N LEU A 100 -3.97 -13.38 -11.24
CA LEU A 100 -3.04 -13.12 -10.16
C LEU A 100 -3.71 -13.48 -8.84
N ALA A 101 -3.16 -14.46 -8.13
CA ALA A 101 -3.70 -14.93 -6.86
C ALA A 101 -2.66 -14.82 -5.74
N VAL A 102 -3.12 -14.52 -4.53
CA VAL A 102 -2.28 -14.59 -3.31
C VAL A 102 -2.12 -16.05 -2.91
N THR A 103 -0.89 -16.45 -2.56
CA THR A 103 -0.59 -17.77 -1.98
C THR A 103 0.07 -17.62 -0.61
N GLN A 104 -0.16 -18.58 0.28
CA GLN A 104 0.56 -18.69 1.54
C GLN A 104 1.87 -19.49 1.38
N ASN A 105 2.06 -20.15 0.24
CA ASN A 105 3.22 -20.97 -0.04
C ASN A 105 4.21 -20.22 -0.93
N ALA A 106 5.32 -19.76 -0.34
CA ALA A 106 6.38 -19.07 -1.06
C ALA A 106 6.96 -19.91 -2.23
N SER A 107 6.92 -21.25 -2.15
CA SER A 107 7.43 -22.12 -3.22
C SER A 107 6.54 -22.17 -4.47
N GLU A 108 5.28 -21.75 -4.37
CA GLU A 108 4.36 -21.67 -5.51
C GLU A 108 4.40 -20.30 -6.18
N ALA A 109 4.93 -19.30 -5.49
CA ALA A 109 4.91 -17.92 -5.95
C ALA A 109 5.97 -17.67 -7.02
N ASN A 110 5.57 -16.89 -8.02
CA ASN A 110 6.44 -16.41 -9.10
C ASN A 110 6.53 -14.88 -9.15
N MET A 111 5.73 -14.22 -8.31
CA MET A 111 5.73 -12.80 -8.06
C MET A 111 5.64 -12.55 -6.56
N VAL A 112 6.11 -11.38 -6.13
CA VAL A 112 5.95 -10.91 -4.76
C VAL A 112 5.61 -9.43 -4.76
N GLU A 113 4.69 -9.05 -3.91
CA GLU A 113 4.42 -7.65 -3.55
C GLU A 113 5.10 -7.37 -2.21
N VAL A 114 5.89 -6.29 -2.17
CA VAL A 114 6.48 -5.78 -0.94
C VAL A 114 5.81 -4.46 -0.62
N ASP A 115 5.06 -4.45 0.47
CA ASP A 115 4.42 -3.27 1.03
C ASP A 115 5.39 -2.52 1.94
N PHE A 116 5.27 -1.19 1.96
CA PHE A 116 5.96 -0.29 2.88
C PHE A 116 4.92 0.48 3.69
N TYR A 117 4.97 0.36 5.01
CA TYR A 117 4.04 1.06 5.90
C TYR A 117 4.75 2.22 6.61
N ARG A 118 3.98 3.22 7.07
CA ARG A 118 4.48 4.17 8.06
C ARG A 118 4.81 3.47 9.38
N PRO A 119 5.76 4.00 10.17
CA PRO A 119 6.06 3.48 11.49
C PRO A 119 4.91 3.83 12.43
N ASP A 120 4.58 2.91 13.32
CA ASP A 120 3.58 3.15 14.36
C ASP A 120 4.02 4.31 15.27
N VAL A 121 3.06 5.08 15.78
CA VAL A 121 3.33 6.21 16.66
C VAL A 121 3.56 5.69 18.07
N SER A 122 4.76 5.91 18.61
CA SER A 122 5.06 5.61 19.99
C SER A 122 4.37 6.65 20.88
N GLU A 123 3.26 6.28 21.51
CA GLU A 123 2.63 7.06 22.57
C GLU A 123 2.84 6.34 23.93
N ILE A 124 2.66 7.08 25.02
CA ILE A 124 2.73 6.53 26.37
C ILE A 124 1.28 6.47 26.90
N PRO A 125 0.76 5.30 27.31
CA PRO A 125 1.48 4.04 27.56
C PRO A 125 1.58 3.08 26.36
N ASP A 126 0.78 3.28 25.31
CA ASP A 126 0.62 2.31 24.22
C ASP A 126 1.07 2.87 22.87
N THR A 127 1.63 2.00 22.02
CA THR A 127 1.91 2.32 20.62
C THR A 127 0.63 2.34 19.80
N ILE A 128 0.40 3.41 19.03
CA ILE A 128 -0.75 3.55 18.13
C ILE A 128 -0.33 3.17 16.70
N PRO A 129 -0.94 2.15 16.09
CA PRO A 129 -0.55 1.68 14.77
C PRO A 129 -1.03 2.61 13.66
N PHE A 130 -0.26 2.66 12.58
CA PHE A 130 -0.78 3.10 11.28
C PHE A 130 -1.45 1.94 10.56
N VAL A 131 -2.63 2.19 10.00
CA VAL A 131 -3.37 1.27 9.14
C VAL A 131 -3.60 1.91 7.78
N SER A 132 -3.48 1.14 6.71
CA SER A 132 -3.78 1.61 5.36
C SER A 132 -5.29 1.58 5.10
N GLN A 133 -5.74 2.29 4.08
CA GLN A 133 -7.13 2.25 3.63
C GLN A 133 -7.65 0.84 3.28
N ASN A 134 -6.77 -0.08 2.86
CA ASN A 134 -7.10 -1.46 2.51
C ASN A 134 -6.83 -2.47 3.63
N TYR A 135 -6.27 -2.03 4.76
CA TYR A 135 -5.79 -2.82 5.90
C TYR A 135 -4.70 -3.86 5.63
N PHE A 136 -4.93 -4.78 4.69
CA PHE A 136 -4.06 -5.93 4.42
C PHE A 136 -2.87 -5.62 3.50
N ASN A 137 -2.94 -4.50 2.77
CA ASN A 137 -1.95 -4.06 1.82
C ASN A 137 -1.65 -2.57 2.02
N SER A 138 -0.44 -2.14 1.66
CA SER A 138 -0.09 -0.72 1.68
C SER A 138 -0.42 -0.08 0.33
N GLN A 139 -0.68 1.22 0.33
CA GLN A 139 -0.69 2.04 -0.88
C GLN A 139 0.73 2.31 -1.41
N ASN A 140 1.77 2.03 -0.62
CA ASN A 140 3.17 2.14 -1.01
C ASN A 140 3.73 0.72 -1.18
N TYR A 141 4.01 0.31 -2.40
CA TYR A 141 4.42 -1.06 -2.68
C TYR A 141 5.28 -1.19 -3.94
N VAL A 142 5.98 -2.33 -4.03
CA VAL A 142 6.66 -2.79 -5.24
C VAL A 142 6.30 -4.24 -5.51
N VAL A 143 5.89 -4.55 -6.74
CA VAL A 143 5.65 -5.91 -7.21
C VAL A 143 6.79 -6.35 -8.12
N LEU A 144 7.46 -7.42 -7.73
CA LEU A 144 8.59 -8.03 -8.43
C LEU A 144 8.16 -9.38 -9.02
N ALA A 145 8.39 -9.58 -10.31
CA ALA A 145 8.32 -10.91 -10.93
C ALA A 145 9.72 -11.48 -11.04
N TYR A 146 9.89 -12.76 -10.67
CA TYR A 146 11.19 -13.43 -10.66
C TYR A 146 11.31 -14.43 -11.79
N ASN A 147 12.55 -14.66 -12.20
CA ASN A 147 12.92 -15.72 -13.12
C ASN A 147 14.36 -16.19 -12.86
N SER A 148 14.86 -17.12 -13.68
CA SER A 148 16.21 -17.66 -13.56
C SER A 148 17.33 -16.63 -13.70
N SER A 149 17.08 -15.49 -14.36
CA SER A 149 18.07 -14.44 -14.62
C SER A 149 17.99 -13.25 -13.66
N GLY A 150 17.01 -13.23 -12.74
CA GLY A 150 16.83 -12.16 -11.77
C GLY A 150 15.37 -11.81 -11.54
N TYR A 151 15.06 -10.51 -11.59
CA TYR A 151 13.72 -10.02 -11.37
C TYR A 151 13.38 -8.88 -12.33
N LYS A 152 12.08 -8.59 -12.43
CA LYS A 152 11.55 -7.43 -13.12
C LYS A 152 10.52 -6.72 -12.24
N VAL A 153 10.58 -5.39 -12.21
CA VAL A 153 9.53 -4.61 -11.56
C VAL A 153 8.32 -4.62 -12.47
N VAL A 154 7.19 -5.12 -11.97
CA VAL A 154 5.94 -5.24 -12.71
C VAL A 154 4.99 -4.12 -12.37
N ARG A 155 4.92 -3.80 -11.07
CA ARG A 155 4.15 -2.66 -10.57
C ARG A 155 4.95 -2.00 -9.47
N ALA A 156 4.82 -0.70 -9.34
CA ALA A 156 5.31 0.01 -8.18
C ALA A 156 4.43 1.23 -7.96
N GLN A 157 4.20 1.58 -6.70
CA GLN A 157 3.45 2.77 -6.35
C GLN A 157 4.02 3.34 -5.06
N ILE A 158 4.23 4.65 -5.02
CA ILE A 158 4.45 5.40 -3.79
C ILE A 158 3.47 6.57 -3.79
N LYS A 159 2.54 6.53 -2.84
CA LYS A 159 1.57 7.58 -2.53
C LYS A 159 1.79 7.99 -1.08
N HIS A 160 2.91 8.67 -0.87
CA HIS A 160 3.35 9.11 0.45
C HIS A 160 3.31 10.63 0.52
N TYR A 161 2.59 11.14 1.52
CA TYR A 161 2.50 12.56 1.81
C TYR A 161 3.25 12.84 3.11
N ASP A 162 4.29 13.66 3.01
CA ASP A 162 5.09 14.06 4.16
C ASP A 162 4.22 14.86 5.14
N ARG A 163 4.54 14.74 6.43
CA ARG A 163 3.86 15.48 7.51
C ARG A 163 4.88 16.26 8.32
N SER A 164 4.45 17.39 8.86
CA SER A 164 5.25 18.08 9.87
C SER A 164 5.14 17.37 11.21
N ALA A 165 6.27 17.01 11.81
CA ALA A 165 6.31 16.52 13.18
C ALA A 165 6.08 17.64 14.22
N GLU A 166 6.16 18.90 13.78
CA GLU A 166 6.04 20.08 14.64
C GLU A 166 4.60 20.60 14.72
N GLN A 167 3.77 20.28 13.73
CA GLN A 167 2.36 20.67 13.68
C GLN A 167 1.49 19.54 14.21
N VAL A 168 1.25 19.58 15.52
CA VAL A 168 0.39 18.61 16.21
C VAL A 168 -0.96 19.25 16.47
N GLY A 169 -2.03 18.64 15.94
CA GLY A 169 -3.41 18.99 16.29
C GLY A 169 -3.85 18.25 17.56
N VAL A 170 -4.68 18.89 18.38
CA VAL A 170 -5.30 18.28 19.56
C VAL A 170 -6.79 18.17 19.30
N TYR A 171 -7.29 16.95 19.28
CA TYR A 171 -8.69 16.65 18.95
C TYR A 171 -9.34 15.84 20.07
N PRO A 172 -10.59 16.16 20.46
CA PRO A 172 -11.36 15.28 21.31
C PRO A 172 -11.72 14.00 20.55
N LEU A 173 -11.53 12.86 21.20
CA LEU A 173 -11.91 11.57 20.65
C LEU A 173 -13.31 11.19 21.15
N LYS A 174 -14.10 10.58 20.26
CA LYS A 174 -15.33 9.87 20.64
C LYS A 174 -15.02 8.75 21.63
N SER A 175 -16.01 8.36 22.42
CA SER A 175 -15.88 7.17 23.26
C SER A 175 -15.89 5.88 22.43
N GLY A 176 -15.30 4.81 22.98
CA GLY A 176 -15.37 3.48 22.35
C GLY A 176 -16.81 2.96 22.20
N ASP A 177 -17.70 3.29 23.15
CA ASP A 177 -19.12 2.92 23.08
C ASP A 177 -19.82 3.61 21.91
N THR A 178 -19.55 4.91 21.71
CA THR A 178 -20.06 5.67 20.56
C THR A 178 -19.56 5.08 19.24
N ALA A 179 -18.27 4.74 19.16
CA ALA A 179 -17.71 4.12 17.96
C ALA A 179 -18.32 2.74 17.68
N TRP A 180 -18.62 1.96 18.73
CA TRP A 180 -19.30 0.68 18.60
C TRP A 180 -20.74 0.84 18.10
N GLU A 181 -21.48 1.81 18.62
CA GLU A 181 -22.84 2.13 18.15
C GLU A 181 -22.84 2.56 16.67
N GLU A 182 -21.87 3.35 16.24
CA GLU A 182 -21.67 3.73 14.82
C GLU A 182 -21.41 2.50 13.94
N LEU A 183 -20.58 1.56 14.40
CA LEU A 183 -20.38 0.29 13.68
C LEU A 183 -21.69 -0.50 13.53
N VAL A 184 -22.42 -0.71 14.63
CA VAL A 184 -23.64 -1.54 14.63
C VAL A 184 -24.80 -0.87 13.87
N SER A 185 -24.85 0.46 13.87
CA SER A 185 -25.83 1.24 13.08
C SER A 185 -25.50 1.32 11.59
N GLY A 186 -24.33 0.81 11.17
CA GLY A 186 -23.92 0.73 9.76
C GLY A 186 -23.34 2.02 9.20
N THR A 187 -22.90 2.95 10.06
CA THR A 187 -22.23 4.20 9.62
C THR A 187 -20.72 4.04 9.45
N ALA A 188 -20.15 2.95 9.93
CA ALA A 188 -18.74 2.62 9.74
C ALA A 188 -18.37 2.39 8.27
N PHE A 189 -17.12 2.69 7.93
CA PHE A 189 -16.53 2.33 6.65
C PHE A 189 -16.07 0.87 6.69
N VAL A 190 -16.78 -0.02 5.97
CA VAL A 190 -16.40 -1.44 5.86
C VAL A 190 -15.31 -1.60 4.81
N VAL A 191 -14.11 -1.97 5.27
CA VAL A 191 -12.91 -2.15 4.43
C VAL A 191 -12.88 -3.54 3.81
N SER A 192 -13.23 -4.55 4.60
CA SER A 192 -13.23 -5.95 4.17
C SER A 192 -14.39 -6.68 4.82
N LYS A 193 -15.10 -7.48 4.03
CA LYS A 193 -16.21 -8.33 4.48
C LYS A 193 -16.34 -9.57 3.59
N PRO A 194 -16.59 -10.77 4.16
CA PRO A 194 -16.92 -11.95 3.37
C PRO A 194 -18.22 -11.77 2.58
N ALA A 195 -18.22 -12.23 1.33
CA ALA A 195 -19.34 -12.05 0.40
C ALA A 195 -20.67 -12.66 0.91
N THR A 196 -20.62 -13.71 1.73
CA THR A 196 -21.80 -14.50 2.12
C THR A 196 -22.16 -14.40 3.61
N THR A 197 -21.43 -13.60 4.39
CA THR A 197 -21.63 -13.54 5.84
C THR A 197 -22.60 -12.43 6.24
N THR A 198 -23.69 -12.83 6.91
CA THR A 198 -24.68 -11.92 7.50
C THR A 198 -24.40 -11.59 8.96
N ASN A 199 -23.72 -12.49 9.69
CA ASN A 199 -23.38 -12.33 11.10
C ASN A 199 -21.87 -12.25 11.29
N ILE A 200 -21.38 -11.13 11.80
CA ILE A 200 -19.95 -10.87 11.98
C ILE A 200 -19.67 -10.73 13.47
N VAL A 201 -18.75 -11.56 13.98
CA VAL A 201 -18.32 -11.47 15.39
C VAL A 201 -17.10 -10.57 15.45
N ILE A 202 -17.23 -9.42 16.10
CA ILE A 202 -16.08 -8.52 16.34
C ILE A 202 -15.22 -9.12 17.45
N LYS A 203 -13.92 -9.26 17.18
CA LYS A 203 -12.93 -9.87 18.06
C LYS A 203 -12.01 -8.85 18.71
N LYS A 204 -11.79 -7.70 18.07
CA LYS A 204 -10.88 -6.67 18.56
C LYS A 204 -11.37 -5.28 18.13
N MET A 205 -11.24 -4.33 19.04
CA MET A 205 -11.37 -2.89 18.78
C MET A 205 -10.11 -2.20 19.32
N PHE A 206 -9.55 -1.26 18.56
CA PHE A 206 -8.42 -0.44 18.99
C PHE A 206 -8.36 0.88 18.20
N LEU A 207 -7.61 1.85 18.71
CA LEU A 207 -7.35 3.12 18.03
C LEU A 207 -6.13 2.99 17.11
N GLY A 208 -6.15 3.66 15.96
CA GLY A 208 -5.04 3.75 15.02
C GLY A 208 -5.11 5.02 14.19
N TYR A 209 -4.08 5.29 13.41
CA TYR A 209 -4.06 6.36 12.42
C TYR A 209 -4.27 5.79 11.02
N LEU A 210 -5.14 6.43 10.24
CA LEU A 210 -5.40 6.03 8.87
C LEU A 210 -4.39 6.68 7.91
N ASP A 211 -3.64 5.85 7.20
CA ASP A 211 -2.76 6.25 6.10
C ASP A 211 -3.52 6.09 4.78
N VAL A 212 -3.99 7.22 4.24
CA VAL A 212 -4.75 7.29 2.99
C VAL A 212 -3.84 7.56 1.80
N ASP A 213 -4.31 7.22 0.61
CA ASP A 213 -3.56 7.38 -0.63
C ASP A 213 -3.77 8.74 -1.32
N THR A 214 -4.46 9.65 -0.62
CA THR A 214 -4.75 11.03 -1.03
C THR A 214 -4.16 12.02 -0.03
N TYR A 215 -3.90 13.25 -0.49
CA TYR A 215 -3.41 14.29 0.40
C TYR A 215 -4.49 14.68 1.41
N THR A 216 -4.11 14.76 2.68
CA THR A 216 -4.93 15.32 3.76
C THR A 216 -4.09 16.28 4.58
N ASP A 217 -4.71 17.35 5.08
CA ASP A 217 -4.02 18.33 5.94
C ASP A 217 -3.63 17.72 7.29
N TYR A 218 -4.40 16.73 7.74
CA TYR A 218 -4.19 16.02 9.00
C TYR A 218 -4.29 14.51 8.83
N ILE A 219 -3.51 13.79 9.62
CA ILE A 219 -3.65 12.34 9.78
C ILE A 219 -4.72 12.10 10.83
N GLN A 220 -5.83 11.50 10.40
CA GLN A 220 -6.99 11.33 11.26
C GLN A 220 -6.93 10.00 12.02
N PRO A 221 -7.21 10.00 13.33
CA PRO A 221 -7.37 8.78 14.10
C PRO A 221 -8.69 8.09 13.75
N VAL A 222 -8.67 6.77 13.78
CA VAL A 222 -9.82 5.91 13.53
C VAL A 222 -9.88 4.79 14.56
N TYR A 223 -11.09 4.38 14.94
CA TYR A 223 -11.32 3.10 15.61
C TYR A 223 -11.34 1.98 14.57
N ILE A 224 -10.53 0.96 14.79
CA ILE A 224 -10.43 -0.22 13.95
C ILE A 224 -11.15 -1.38 14.61
N PHE A 225 -12.08 -1.98 13.88
CA PHE A 225 -12.80 -3.18 14.28
C PHE A 225 -12.37 -4.37 13.44
N LEU A 226 -11.85 -5.40 14.10
CA LEU A 226 -11.48 -6.66 13.46
C LEU A 226 -12.46 -7.74 13.86
N GLY A 227 -13.05 -8.41 12.88
CA GLY A 227 -14.03 -9.47 13.09
C GLY A 227 -13.58 -10.84 12.61
N SER A 228 -14.52 -11.79 12.65
CA SER A 228 -14.39 -13.09 11.99
C SER A 228 -14.17 -12.93 10.48
N ASP A 229 -13.54 -13.94 9.88
CA ASP A 229 -13.41 -14.08 8.42
C ASP A 229 -12.82 -12.84 7.73
N ASN A 230 -11.76 -12.27 8.31
CA ASN A 230 -11.07 -11.08 7.78
C ASN A 230 -11.96 -9.84 7.66
N PHE A 231 -13.02 -9.74 8.45
CA PHE A 231 -13.79 -8.50 8.54
C PHE A 231 -12.95 -7.37 9.14
N VAL A 232 -12.98 -6.22 8.47
CA VAL A 232 -12.33 -5.00 8.92
C VAL A 232 -13.26 -3.83 8.65
N ALA A 233 -13.46 -2.98 9.66
CA ALA A 233 -14.18 -1.73 9.53
C ALA A 233 -13.50 -0.61 10.31
N TYR A 234 -13.65 0.62 9.80
CA TYR A 234 -13.14 1.84 10.41
C TYR A 234 -14.28 2.78 10.80
N VAL A 235 -14.11 3.43 11.93
CA VAL A 235 -14.96 4.53 12.38
C VAL A 235 -14.06 5.73 12.69
N PRO A 236 -14.32 6.93 12.14
CA PRO A 236 -13.56 8.12 12.50
C PRO A 236 -13.56 8.33 14.03
N ALA A 237 -12.41 8.61 14.62
CA ALA A 237 -12.31 8.73 16.08
C ALA A 237 -12.54 10.17 16.58
N ILE A 238 -12.38 11.17 15.72
CA ILE A 238 -12.60 12.59 16.09
C ILE A 238 -14.09 12.82 16.39
N ASP A 239 -14.39 13.47 17.51
CA ASP A 239 -15.75 13.85 17.89
C ASP A 239 -16.34 14.87 16.90
N ALA A 240 -17.52 14.57 16.35
CA ALA A 240 -18.19 15.41 15.37
C ALA A 240 -18.61 16.78 15.92
N SER A 241 -18.74 16.91 17.25
CA SER A 241 -18.99 18.20 17.91
C SER A 241 -17.79 19.15 17.84
N TYR A 242 -16.61 18.62 17.51
CA TYR A 242 -15.43 19.39 17.16
C TYR A 242 -15.44 19.66 15.66
N SER A 243 -16.05 20.79 15.27
CA SER A 243 -15.89 21.34 13.92
C SER A 243 -14.69 22.29 13.93
N GLU A 244 -13.75 22.12 13.00
CA GLU A 244 -12.91 23.24 12.54
C GLU A 244 -13.74 24.20 11.68
#